data_AF-A0A956H800-F1
#
_entry.id   AF-A0A956H800-F1
#
_cell.length_a   1.000
_cell.length_b   1.000
_cell.length_c   1.000
_cell.angle_alpha   90.00
_cell.angle_beta   90.00
_cell.angle_gamma   90.00
#
_symmetry.space_group_name_H-M   'P 1'
#
loop_
_entity.id
_entity.type
_entity.pdbx_description
1 polymer ?
#
loop_
_entity_poly.entity_id
_entity_poly.type
_entity_poly.pdbx_seq_one_letter_code
_entity_poly.pdbx_strand_id
1 'polypeptide(L)'
;HPDTLVVPSLATCSWLEGALRSPLERRFTSLRWIFAEHDLDERVRSRLPVLNAGWFHAAGRIGLPARRSPWWGFLLATNSTLIELLPHGDPELDHRAGSVTDERTVLPEDAALGDRYEIVVSSPLGFLRMRSGLYVRVVGFAPPLSRSGTLDEQTLDSLPRLRVVRLPPPPPDVTLEGVTLAGAWLTASVRQAFLPEDPALVSAEIAADPDALHADARASRGGLDPFTDTELGASRIGARRKGPKPRSLVIRLEFQGQADATLPVRISNRVDADLRRRSAAYEWLRARDELWEPRVIVARSGSSRLHRDRRLRALSGPVDSPVVRVG
;
A
#
# COMPACT_ATOMS: atom_id res chain seq x y z
N HIS A 1 15.13 22.39 -17.13
CA HIS A 1 16.20 23.35 -16.88
C HIS A 1 17.47 22.66 -16.35
N PRO A 2 18.64 22.80 -17.04
CA PRO A 2 19.94 22.14 -16.74
C PRO A 2 20.65 22.60 -15.47
N ASP A 3 19.94 23.33 -14.63
CA ASP A 3 20.41 23.86 -13.36
C ASP A 3 19.87 23.10 -12.14
N THR A 4 19.07 22.06 -12.37
CA THR A 4 18.33 21.39 -11.30
C THR A 4 18.50 19.87 -11.35
N LEU A 5 18.83 19.29 -10.20
CA LEU A 5 18.95 17.84 -9.99
C LEU A 5 17.83 17.38 -9.07
N VAL A 6 16.93 16.54 -9.57
CA VAL A 6 15.86 15.93 -8.75
C VAL A 6 16.24 14.48 -8.44
N VAL A 7 16.29 14.14 -7.15
CA VAL A 7 16.63 12.80 -6.65
C VAL A 7 15.56 12.29 -5.68
N PRO A 8 15.35 10.95 -5.60
CA PRO A 8 14.41 10.38 -4.64
C PRO A 8 14.89 10.55 -3.18
N SER A 9 16.20 10.57 -2.94
CA SER A 9 16.79 10.74 -1.61
C SER A 9 18.15 11.43 -1.72
N LEU A 10 18.55 12.20 -0.71
CA LEU A 10 19.92 12.72 -0.63
C LEU A 10 20.99 11.62 -0.50
N ALA A 11 20.64 10.44 0.00
CA ALA A 11 21.55 9.30 -0.01
C ALA A 11 21.99 8.93 -1.44
N THR A 12 21.13 9.18 -2.44
CA THR A 12 21.49 9.05 -3.86
C THR A 12 22.59 10.03 -4.26
N CYS A 13 22.54 11.28 -3.78
CA CYS A 13 23.61 12.25 -4.03
C CYS A 13 24.92 11.82 -3.38
N SER A 14 24.91 11.38 -2.12
CA SER A 14 26.11 10.88 -1.43
C SER A 14 26.73 9.67 -2.15
N TRP A 15 25.90 8.75 -2.64
CA TRP A 15 26.35 7.62 -3.46
C TRP A 15 26.99 8.08 -4.77
N LEU A 16 26.34 9.00 -5.50
CA LEU A 16 26.86 9.56 -6.75
C LEU A 16 28.21 10.26 -6.54
N GLU A 17 28.36 11.05 -5.48
CA GLU A 17 29.62 11.71 -5.14
C GLU A 17 30.72 10.72 -4.76
N GLY A 18 30.35 9.62 -4.11
CA GLY A 18 31.25 8.50 -3.83
C GLY A 18 31.77 7.85 -5.11
N ALA A 19 30.87 7.56 -6.07
CA ALA A 19 31.22 6.99 -7.37
C ALA A 19 32.05 7.97 -8.22
N LEU A 20 31.67 9.25 -8.26
CA LEU A 20 32.36 10.31 -9.02
C LEU A 20 33.63 10.81 -8.33
N ARG A 21 33.86 10.40 -7.07
CA ARG A 21 34.94 10.87 -6.18
C ARG A 21 35.09 12.39 -6.14
N SER A 22 34.00 13.13 -6.36
CA SER A 22 33.99 14.58 -6.44
C SER A 22 32.58 15.13 -6.11
N PRO A 23 32.47 16.36 -5.56
CA PRO A 23 31.18 17.01 -5.35
C PRO A 23 30.42 17.19 -6.67
N LEU A 24 29.08 17.09 -6.63
CA LEU A 24 28.24 17.13 -7.83
C LEU A 24 28.42 18.43 -8.64
N GLU A 25 28.57 19.58 -8.00
CA GLU A 25 28.75 20.89 -8.65
C GLU A 25 30.04 20.99 -9.48
N ARG A 26 31.04 20.14 -9.20
CA ARG A 26 32.27 20.11 -10.01
C ARG A 26 32.09 19.36 -11.32
N ARG A 27 31.20 18.36 -11.34
CA ARG A 27 30.90 17.56 -12.54
C ARG A 27 29.78 18.17 -13.37
N PHE A 28 28.82 18.82 -12.70
CA PHE A 28 27.69 19.48 -13.32
C PHE A 28 27.77 20.98 -13.03
N THR A 29 28.58 21.71 -13.79
CA THR A 29 28.87 23.13 -13.56
C THR A 29 27.66 24.06 -13.76
N SER A 30 26.68 23.61 -14.54
CA SER A 30 25.39 24.28 -14.70
C SER A 30 24.46 24.09 -13.52
N LEU A 31 24.71 23.09 -12.66
CA LEU A 31 23.84 22.74 -11.54
C LEU A 31 23.85 23.85 -10.48
N ARG A 32 22.65 24.21 -10.02
CA ARG A 32 22.40 25.27 -9.04
C ARG A 32 21.56 24.79 -7.86
N TRP A 33 20.73 23.76 -8.06
CA TRP A 33 19.79 23.29 -7.05
C TRP A 33 19.73 21.77 -7.00
N ILE A 34 19.69 21.22 -5.78
CA ILE A 34 19.37 19.80 -5.54
C ILE A 34 17.99 19.73 -4.90
N PHE A 35 17.09 18.94 -5.48
CA PHE A 35 15.78 18.65 -4.92
C PHE A 35 15.73 17.19 -4.53
N ALA A 36 15.49 16.89 -3.25
CA ALA A 36 15.36 15.53 -2.74
C ALA A 36 13.97 15.30 -2.09
N GLU A 37 13.38 14.12 -2.30
CA GLU A 37 12.10 13.78 -1.64
C GLU A 37 12.29 13.31 -0.19
N HIS A 38 13.38 12.57 0.06
CA HIS A 38 13.67 11.90 1.33
C HIS A 38 15.09 12.21 1.84
N ASP A 39 15.31 11.86 3.11
CA ASP A 39 16.61 11.88 3.80
C ASP A 39 17.32 13.25 3.76
N LEU A 40 16.57 14.33 3.97
CA LEU A 40 17.09 15.70 3.89
C LEU A 40 18.22 16.01 4.91
N ASP A 41 18.34 15.19 5.94
CA ASP A 41 19.37 15.31 6.97
C ASP A 41 20.69 14.60 6.57
N GLU A 42 20.69 13.86 5.46
CA GLU A 42 21.87 13.16 4.96
C GLU A 42 22.96 14.16 4.54
N ARG A 43 24.20 13.91 4.97
CA ARG A 43 25.32 14.81 4.65
C ARG A 43 25.84 14.52 3.25
N VAL A 44 25.72 15.52 2.38
CA VAL A 44 26.29 15.52 1.02
C VAL A 44 27.52 16.44 0.98
N ARG A 45 28.53 16.13 0.16
CA ARG A 45 29.73 16.97 0.00
C ARG A 45 29.44 18.22 -0.81
N SER A 46 28.43 18.18 -1.67
CA SER A 46 27.96 19.30 -2.47
C SER A 46 27.59 20.50 -1.61
N ARG A 47 27.99 21.69 -2.06
CA ARG A 47 27.63 22.98 -1.44
C ARG A 47 26.36 23.59 -2.01
N LEU A 48 25.72 22.91 -2.95
CA LEU A 48 24.51 23.40 -3.58
C LEU A 48 23.36 23.43 -2.56
N PRO A 49 22.45 24.42 -2.66
CA PRO A 49 21.24 24.42 -1.85
C PRO A 49 20.45 23.14 -2.09
N VAL A 50 20.12 22.47 -0.99
CA VAL A 50 19.23 21.31 -0.97
C VAL A 50 17.84 21.78 -0.59
N LEU A 51 16.88 21.49 -1.46
CA LEU A 51 15.47 21.77 -1.27
C LEU A 51 14.68 20.47 -1.21
N ASN A 52 13.59 20.46 -0.44
CA ASN A 52 12.66 19.35 -0.49
C ASN A 52 11.89 19.41 -1.82
N ALA A 53 12.04 18.35 -2.62
CA ALA A 53 11.42 18.19 -3.93
C ALA A 53 9.88 18.13 -3.86
N GLY A 54 9.34 17.78 -2.69
CA GLY A 54 7.96 17.35 -2.53
C GLY A 54 7.80 15.89 -2.94
N TRP A 55 6.61 15.55 -3.41
CA TRP A 55 6.26 14.21 -3.86
C TRP A 55 6.10 14.19 -5.38
N PHE A 56 6.96 13.47 -6.09
CA PHE A 56 6.82 13.29 -7.53
C PHE A 56 6.26 11.92 -7.89
N HIS A 57 5.53 11.90 -9.01
CA HIS A 57 5.03 10.72 -9.69
C HIS A 57 5.35 10.83 -11.19
N ALA A 58 5.22 9.74 -11.95
CA ALA A 58 5.40 9.75 -13.40
C ALA A 58 4.49 10.79 -14.10
N ALA A 59 3.31 11.04 -13.53
CA ALA A 59 2.35 12.04 -14.02
C ALA A 59 2.65 13.49 -13.61
N GLY A 60 3.71 13.74 -12.84
CA GLY A 60 4.09 15.09 -12.39
C GLY A 60 4.21 15.20 -10.88
N ARG A 61 4.21 16.43 -10.37
CA ARG A 61 4.28 16.69 -8.93
C ARG A 61 2.91 16.45 -8.30
N ILE A 62 2.87 15.64 -7.25
CA ILE A 62 1.64 15.26 -6.55
C ILE A 62 1.50 16.03 -5.24
N GLY A 63 2.62 16.30 -4.56
CA GLY A 63 2.61 16.93 -3.25
C GLY A 63 3.76 17.91 -3.04
N LEU A 64 3.52 18.91 -2.22
CA LEU A 64 4.49 19.88 -1.71
C LEU A 64 4.68 19.64 -0.21
N PRO A 65 5.86 19.91 0.35
CA PRO A 65 6.08 19.74 1.79
C PRO A 65 5.14 20.64 2.59
N ALA A 66 4.42 20.09 3.58
CA ALA A 66 3.61 20.91 4.47
C ALA A 66 4.51 21.59 5.51
N ARG A 67 4.38 22.92 5.66
CA ARG A 67 5.13 23.70 6.67
C ARG A 67 4.55 23.61 8.08
N ARG A 68 3.56 22.75 8.31
CA ARG A 68 2.85 22.58 9.60
C ARG A 68 2.81 21.10 9.96
N SER A 69 2.78 20.79 11.26
CA SER A 69 2.66 19.42 11.79
C SER A 69 1.42 18.69 11.25
N PRO A 70 1.50 17.40 10.87
CA PRO A 70 2.69 16.53 10.94
C PRO A 70 3.78 16.93 9.94
N TRP A 71 5.05 16.89 10.38
CA TRP A 71 6.24 17.29 9.60
C TRP A 71 6.49 16.44 8.35
N TRP A 72 5.86 15.26 8.28
CA TRP A 72 5.88 14.31 7.17
C TRP A 72 4.62 14.42 6.28
N GLY A 73 3.80 15.44 6.50
CA GLY A 73 2.64 15.74 5.68
C GLY A 73 2.99 16.50 4.40
N PHE A 74 2.14 16.34 3.39
CA PHE A 74 2.22 17.02 2.12
C PHE A 74 0.96 17.85 1.87
N LEU A 75 1.09 18.96 1.17
CA LEU A 75 0.00 19.67 0.51
C LEU A 75 -0.17 19.10 -0.89
N LEU A 76 -1.38 18.76 -1.32
CA LEU A 76 -1.57 18.34 -2.70
C LEU A 76 -1.22 19.46 -3.69
N ALA A 77 -0.50 19.11 -4.76
CA ALA A 77 -0.03 20.04 -5.77
C ALA A 77 -1.08 20.27 -6.87
N THR A 78 -2.26 20.75 -6.47
CA THR A 78 -3.44 20.96 -7.33
C THR A 78 -3.23 21.98 -8.44
N ASN A 79 -2.23 22.87 -8.30
CA ASN A 79 -1.97 23.92 -9.28
C ASN A 79 -1.16 23.44 -10.50
N SER A 80 -0.41 22.33 -10.38
CA SER A 80 0.38 21.77 -11.48
C SER A 80 -0.28 20.58 -12.15
N THR A 81 -1.24 19.97 -11.46
CA THR A 81 -1.80 18.67 -11.81
C THR A 81 -3.21 18.63 -11.27
N LEU A 82 -4.19 18.24 -12.10
CA LEU A 82 -5.54 18.03 -11.63
C LEU A 82 -5.56 16.74 -10.82
N ILE A 83 -5.92 16.86 -9.56
CA ILE A 83 -5.93 15.76 -8.60
C ILE A 83 -7.37 15.53 -8.17
N GLU A 84 -7.85 14.31 -8.39
CA GLU A 84 -9.10 13.81 -7.83
C GLU A 84 -8.77 12.73 -6.79
N LEU A 85 -9.70 12.49 -5.87
CA LEU A 85 -9.54 11.54 -4.79
C LEU A 85 -10.59 10.45 -4.91
N LEU A 86 -10.16 9.22 -5.16
CA LEU A 86 -11.05 8.07 -5.14
C LEU A 86 -11.18 7.59 -3.69
N PRO A 87 -12.37 7.65 -3.06
CA PRO A 87 -12.56 7.12 -1.72
C PRO A 87 -12.16 5.66 -1.67
N HIS A 88 -11.27 5.31 -0.74
CA HIS A 88 -11.00 3.92 -0.46
C HIS A 88 -11.95 3.53 0.66
N GLY A 89 -13.04 2.83 0.32
CA GLY A 89 -14.07 2.41 1.27
C GLY A 89 -13.46 1.91 2.57
N ASP A 90 -13.93 2.46 3.70
CA ASP A 90 -13.47 2.05 5.01
C ASP A 90 -14.38 0.91 5.50
N PRO A 91 -13.92 -0.36 5.51
CA PRO A 91 -14.71 -1.47 6.04
C PRO A 91 -15.27 -1.26 7.45
N GLU A 92 -14.63 -0.42 8.25
CA GLU A 92 -15.03 -0.17 9.63
C GLU A 92 -16.23 0.80 9.70
N LEU A 93 -16.38 1.68 8.70
CA LEU A 93 -17.47 2.65 8.57
C LEU A 93 -18.59 2.16 7.63
N ASP A 94 -18.26 1.35 6.63
CA ASP A 94 -19.18 0.79 5.61
C ASP A 94 -20.26 -0.13 6.21
N HIS A 95 -20.12 -0.57 7.46
CA HIS A 95 -21.17 -1.30 8.20
C HIS A 95 -22.48 -0.52 8.38
N ARG A 96 -22.44 0.81 8.26
CA ARG A 96 -23.61 1.69 8.52
C ARG A 96 -24.23 2.29 7.27
N ALA A 97 -23.52 2.28 6.15
CA ALA A 97 -23.95 2.90 4.92
C ALA A 97 -23.93 1.83 3.82
N GLY A 98 -25.08 1.23 3.54
CA GLY A 98 -25.25 0.41 2.34
C GLY A 98 -24.98 1.28 1.11
N SER A 99 -23.75 1.24 0.60
CA SER A 99 -23.34 1.89 -0.64
C SER A 99 -22.14 1.13 -1.17
N VAL A 100 -22.34 0.18 -2.07
CA VAL A 100 -22.14 0.40 -3.52
C VAL A 100 -20.86 1.19 -3.76
N THR A 101 -19.88 0.46 -4.29
CA THR A 101 -18.67 0.91 -4.98
C THR A 101 -19.01 1.99 -6.00
N ASP A 102 -19.16 3.23 -5.55
CA ASP A 102 -19.23 4.36 -6.46
C ASP A 102 -17.77 4.69 -6.81
N GLU A 103 -17.36 4.43 -8.06
CA GLU A 103 -16.06 4.86 -8.61
C GLU A 103 -15.97 6.40 -8.73
N ARG A 104 -16.86 7.11 -8.05
CA ARG A 104 -16.96 8.54 -8.03
C ARG A 104 -15.82 9.10 -7.19
N THR A 105 -14.93 9.77 -7.89
CA THR A 105 -13.89 10.57 -7.26
C THR A 105 -14.51 11.85 -6.69
N VAL A 106 -13.87 12.37 -5.64
CA VAL A 106 -14.17 13.67 -5.03
C VAL A 106 -13.02 14.64 -5.30
N LEU A 107 -13.31 15.93 -5.29
CA LEU A 107 -12.27 16.96 -5.39
C LEU A 107 -11.56 17.13 -4.04
N PRO A 108 -10.32 17.65 -4.02
CA PRO A 108 -9.56 17.82 -2.78
C PRO A 108 -10.26 18.67 -1.71
N GLU A 109 -11.05 19.66 -2.11
CA GLU A 109 -11.85 20.54 -1.24
C GLU A 109 -13.04 19.82 -0.58
N ASP A 110 -13.54 18.74 -1.18
CA ASP A 110 -14.67 17.94 -0.67
C ASP A 110 -14.20 16.75 0.18
N ALA A 111 -12.89 16.56 0.33
CA ALA A 111 -12.33 15.43 1.05
C ALA A 111 -12.64 15.52 2.56
N ALA A 112 -12.94 14.38 3.19
CA ALA A 112 -13.21 14.34 4.63
C ALA A 112 -11.92 14.14 5.43
N LEU A 113 -11.86 14.76 6.62
CA LEU A 113 -10.73 14.63 7.53
C LEU A 113 -10.65 13.20 8.08
N GLY A 114 -9.46 12.59 8.03
CA GLY A 114 -9.23 11.22 8.52
C GLY A 114 -9.45 10.12 7.47
N ASP A 115 -10.22 10.43 6.42
CA ASP A 115 -10.55 9.48 5.36
C ASP A 115 -9.34 9.12 4.50
N ARG A 116 -9.44 7.92 3.93
CA ARG A 116 -8.43 7.32 3.06
C ARG A 116 -8.85 7.44 1.61
N TYR A 117 -7.93 7.90 0.77
CA TYR A 117 -8.16 8.03 -0.66
C TYR A 117 -7.02 7.42 -1.47
N GLU A 118 -7.34 6.94 -2.68
CA GLU A 118 -6.38 6.79 -3.76
C GLU A 118 -6.35 8.09 -4.57
N ILE A 119 -5.16 8.53 -4.96
CA ILE A 119 -4.98 9.70 -5.82
C ILE A 119 -5.23 9.32 -7.28
N VAL A 120 -6.13 10.03 -7.93
CA VAL A 120 -6.39 9.97 -9.37
C VAL A 120 -5.84 11.26 -10.00
N VAL A 121 -5.03 11.12 -11.04
CA VAL A 121 -4.25 12.24 -11.59
C VAL A 121 -4.59 12.46 -13.06
N SER A 122 -4.89 13.71 -13.41
CA SER A 122 -4.89 14.20 -14.79
C SER A 122 -3.80 15.26 -14.94
N SER A 123 -2.90 15.10 -15.90
CA SER A 123 -1.74 15.99 -16.05
C SER A 123 -1.43 16.39 -17.49
N PRO A 124 -0.73 17.52 -17.69
CA PRO A 124 -0.30 17.99 -19.01
C PRO A 124 0.65 17.02 -19.73
N LEU A 125 1.18 16.01 -19.02
CA LEU A 125 2.09 15.00 -19.54
C LEU A 125 1.38 13.85 -20.27
N GLY A 126 0.08 13.98 -20.54
CA GLY A 126 -0.72 13.00 -21.29
C GLY A 126 -1.42 11.95 -20.44
N PHE A 127 -1.45 12.13 -19.11
CA PHE A 127 -2.23 11.26 -18.22
C PHE A 127 -3.62 11.86 -18.01
N LEU A 128 -4.67 11.08 -18.25
CA LEU A 128 -6.06 11.48 -18.01
C LEU A 128 -6.70 10.52 -17.01
N ARG A 129 -7.19 11.06 -15.89
CA ARG A 129 -7.84 10.32 -14.78
C ARG A 129 -7.16 9.01 -14.44
N MET A 130 -5.83 9.03 -14.40
CA MET A 130 -5.02 7.85 -14.14
C MET A 130 -5.05 7.55 -12.64
N ARG A 131 -5.49 6.34 -12.29
CA ARG A 131 -5.33 5.77 -10.95
C ARG A 131 -3.83 5.59 -10.66
N SER A 132 -3.30 6.41 -9.77
CA SER A 132 -1.85 6.46 -9.54
C SER A 132 -1.32 5.30 -8.67
N GLY A 133 -2.20 4.56 -7.99
CA GLY A 133 -1.80 3.60 -6.96
C GLY A 133 -1.17 4.25 -5.73
N LEU A 134 -1.23 5.58 -5.61
CA LEU A 134 -0.75 6.34 -4.47
C LEU A 134 -1.90 6.56 -3.49
N TYR A 135 -1.68 6.21 -2.22
CA TYR A 135 -2.70 6.28 -1.19
C TYR A 135 -2.36 7.33 -0.16
N VAL A 136 -3.40 8.02 0.33
CA VAL A 136 -3.27 9.09 1.29
C VAL A 136 -4.33 9.05 2.36
N ARG A 137 -4.01 9.62 3.52
CA ARG A 137 -4.99 10.01 4.54
C ARG A 137 -5.03 11.52 4.66
N VAL A 138 -6.23 12.08 4.71
CA VAL A 138 -6.43 13.51 4.96
C VAL A 138 -6.13 13.83 6.42
N VAL A 139 -5.24 14.78 6.66
CA VAL A 139 -4.84 15.23 8.01
C VAL A 139 -5.18 16.69 8.28
N GLY A 140 -5.78 17.37 7.31
CA GLY A 140 -6.30 18.72 7.48
C GLY A 140 -6.25 19.52 6.19
N PHE A 141 -6.36 20.83 6.36
CA PHE A 141 -6.36 21.79 5.26
C PHE A 141 -5.40 22.93 5.59
N ALA A 142 -4.65 23.41 4.60
CA ALA A 142 -3.92 24.65 4.72
C ALA A 142 -4.74 25.80 4.15
N PRO A 143 -4.59 27.00 4.71
CA PRO A 143 -5.21 28.18 4.13
C PRO A 143 -4.71 28.39 2.69
N PRO A 144 -5.55 29.01 1.86
CA PRO A 144 -5.14 29.49 0.54
C PRO A 144 -3.88 30.36 0.63
N LEU A 145 -3.08 30.39 -0.44
CA LEU A 145 -1.92 31.28 -0.54
C LEU A 145 -2.42 32.70 -0.81
N SER A 146 -2.99 33.40 0.15
CA SER A 146 -3.33 34.80 -0.07
C SER A 146 -2.06 35.61 -0.39
N ARG A 147 -1.88 36.01 -1.65
CA ARG A 147 -0.98 37.10 -2.03
C ARG A 147 -1.64 37.99 -3.07
N SER A 148 -2.13 39.13 -2.60
CA SER A 148 -2.06 40.44 -3.27
C SER A 148 -2.28 40.49 -4.79
N GLY A 149 -3.49 40.89 -5.16
CA GLY A 149 -3.69 41.87 -6.24
C GLY A 149 -3.77 41.33 -7.67
N THR A 150 -4.95 40.89 -8.09
CA THR A 150 -5.72 41.34 -9.27
C THR A 150 -7.03 40.53 -9.30
N LEU A 151 -8.11 41.10 -9.82
CA LEU A 151 -9.49 40.65 -9.56
C LEU A 151 -9.91 39.36 -10.29
N ASP A 152 -9.10 38.84 -11.23
CA ASP A 152 -9.49 37.70 -12.09
C ASP A 152 -8.86 36.34 -11.72
N GLU A 153 -7.87 36.28 -10.82
CA GLU A 153 -7.24 35.01 -10.37
C GLU A 153 -7.78 34.49 -9.02
N GLN A 154 -8.79 35.16 -8.44
CA GLN A 154 -9.22 34.94 -7.05
C GLN A 154 -9.99 33.63 -6.79
N THR A 155 -10.57 32.98 -7.80
CA THR A 155 -11.51 31.86 -7.58
C THR A 155 -10.81 30.51 -7.38
N LEU A 156 -9.62 30.30 -7.94
CA LEU A 156 -8.87 29.04 -7.78
C LEU A 156 -7.94 29.10 -6.56
N ASP A 157 -7.41 30.28 -6.23
CA ASP A 157 -6.47 30.46 -5.12
C ASP A 157 -7.16 30.72 -3.78
N SER A 158 -8.50 30.66 -3.72
CA SER A 158 -9.30 30.77 -2.49
C SER A 158 -9.60 29.42 -1.82
N LEU A 159 -9.40 28.31 -2.52
CA LEU A 159 -9.77 26.99 -2.02
C LEU A 159 -8.75 26.46 -0.98
N PRO A 160 -9.23 25.80 0.09
CA PRO A 160 -8.36 25.21 1.09
C PRO A 160 -7.51 24.12 0.45
N ARG A 161 -6.20 24.14 0.71
CA ARG A 161 -5.28 23.14 0.14
C ARG A 161 -5.23 21.92 1.03
N LEU A 162 -5.62 20.78 0.46
CA LEU A 162 -5.69 19.53 1.21
C LEU A 162 -4.31 19.11 1.71
N ARG A 163 -4.23 18.82 3.02
CA ARG A 163 -3.05 18.26 3.68
C ARG A 163 -3.25 16.77 3.86
N VAL A 164 -2.26 16.03 3.42
CA VAL A 164 -2.29 14.57 3.40
C VAL A 164 -1.02 13.97 3.98
N VAL A 165 -1.12 12.74 4.44
CA VAL A 165 0.05 11.88 4.69
C VAL A 165 0.01 10.70 3.74
N ARG A 166 1.17 10.31 3.23
CA ARG A 166 1.30 9.12 2.37
C ARG A 166 0.98 7.87 3.20
N LEU A 167 0.19 6.98 2.63
CA LEU A 167 -0.10 5.67 3.19
C LEU A 167 0.53 4.57 2.33
N PRO A 168 0.90 3.43 2.94
CA PRO A 168 1.20 2.25 2.14
C PRO A 168 -0.02 1.83 1.31
N PRO A 169 0.18 1.11 0.20
CA PRO A 169 -0.92 0.53 -0.55
C PRO A 169 -1.81 -0.31 0.37
N PRO A 170 -3.13 -0.39 0.07
CA PRO A 170 -4.04 -1.17 0.86
C PRO A 170 -3.63 -2.65 0.79
N PRO A 171 -4.00 -3.46 1.79
CA PRO A 171 -3.79 -4.89 1.72
C PRO A 171 -4.41 -5.45 0.44
N PRO A 172 -3.74 -6.34 -0.28
CA PRO A 172 -4.25 -6.88 -1.53
C PRO A 172 -5.48 -7.75 -1.31
N ASP A 173 -6.37 -7.75 -2.29
CA ASP A 173 -7.56 -8.60 -2.27
C ASP A 173 -7.18 -10.08 -2.43
N VAL A 174 -7.93 -10.95 -1.76
CA VAL A 174 -7.76 -12.40 -1.88
C VAL A 174 -8.89 -12.95 -2.73
N THR A 175 -8.51 -13.61 -3.82
CA THR A 175 -9.46 -14.23 -4.73
C THR A 175 -9.59 -15.71 -4.43
N LEU A 176 -10.82 -16.15 -4.14
CA LEU A 176 -11.21 -17.54 -3.96
C LEU A 176 -12.05 -18.00 -5.16
N GLU A 177 -12.45 -19.26 -5.16
CA GLU A 177 -13.48 -19.75 -6.07
C GLU A 177 -14.79 -18.99 -5.84
N GLY A 178 -15.37 -18.41 -6.90
CA GLY A 178 -16.66 -17.70 -6.84
C GLY A 178 -16.66 -16.30 -6.18
N VAL A 179 -15.63 -15.90 -5.42
CA VAL A 179 -15.60 -14.60 -4.71
C VAL A 179 -14.22 -13.98 -4.64
N THR A 180 -14.17 -12.64 -4.63
CA THR A 180 -12.98 -11.87 -4.27
C THR A 180 -13.27 -11.10 -2.99
N LEU A 181 -12.42 -11.28 -1.99
CA LEU A 181 -12.54 -10.63 -0.68
C LEU A 181 -11.57 -9.47 -0.59
N ALA A 182 -12.08 -8.30 -0.23
CA ALA A 182 -11.28 -7.09 -0.09
C ALA A 182 -10.21 -7.27 0.99
N GLY A 183 -8.95 -6.91 0.69
CA GLY A 183 -7.84 -7.06 1.63
C GLY A 183 -8.04 -6.28 2.94
N ALA A 184 -8.70 -5.13 2.85
CA ALA A 184 -9.08 -4.33 4.01
C ALA A 184 -10.10 -5.06 4.91
N TRP A 185 -11.09 -5.74 4.33
CA TRP A 185 -12.09 -6.52 5.09
C TRP A 185 -11.43 -7.69 5.80
N LEU A 186 -10.51 -8.38 5.12
CA LEU A 186 -9.74 -9.48 5.70
C LEU A 186 -8.88 -9.02 6.88
N THR A 187 -8.20 -7.87 6.73
CA THR A 187 -7.38 -7.29 7.79
C THR A 187 -8.23 -6.89 9.00
N ALA A 188 -9.38 -6.26 8.77
CA ALA A 188 -10.32 -5.90 9.82
C ALA A 188 -10.88 -7.13 10.54
N SER A 189 -11.28 -8.16 9.78
CA SER A 189 -11.83 -9.41 10.33
C SER A 189 -10.82 -10.11 11.24
N VAL A 190 -9.55 -10.18 10.83
CA VAL A 190 -8.49 -10.74 11.66
C VAL A 190 -8.27 -9.91 12.92
N ARG A 191 -8.22 -8.59 12.83
CA ARG A 191 -8.04 -7.72 14.01
C ARG A 191 -9.19 -7.87 15.02
N GLN A 192 -10.42 -7.90 14.52
CA GLN A 192 -11.64 -8.01 15.35
C GLN A 192 -11.83 -9.40 15.94
N ALA A 193 -11.15 -10.43 15.42
CA ALA A 193 -11.20 -11.78 15.97
C ALA A 193 -10.45 -11.93 17.30
N PHE A 194 -9.55 -11.00 17.65
CA PHE A 194 -8.81 -11.02 18.92
C PHE A 194 -9.61 -10.34 20.02
N LEU A 195 -9.76 -11.04 21.14
CA LEU A 195 -10.30 -10.48 22.37
C LEU A 195 -9.17 -10.02 23.30
N PRO A 196 -9.46 -9.19 24.33
CA PRO A 196 -8.45 -8.73 25.29
C PRO A 196 -7.70 -9.86 26.02
N GLU A 197 -8.30 -11.04 26.14
CA GLU A 197 -7.71 -12.22 26.80
C GLU A 197 -6.82 -13.05 25.88
N ASP A 198 -6.92 -12.86 24.56
CA ASP A 198 -6.10 -13.59 23.59
C ASP A 198 -4.66 -13.03 23.57
N PRO A 199 -3.64 -13.85 23.22
CA PRO A 199 -2.27 -13.37 23.15
C PRO A 199 -2.13 -12.27 22.07
N ALA A 200 -1.26 -11.29 22.34
CA ALA A 200 -1.14 -10.13 21.47
C ALA A 200 -0.66 -10.52 20.07
N LEU A 201 -1.42 -10.12 19.06
CA LEU A 201 -1.08 -10.30 17.64
C LEU A 201 0.17 -9.49 17.28
N VAL A 202 1.23 -10.18 16.85
CA VAL A 202 2.48 -9.57 16.36
C VAL A 202 2.40 -9.36 14.86
N SER A 203 1.99 -10.39 14.12
CA SER A 203 1.86 -10.31 12.67
C SER A 203 0.79 -11.28 12.14
N ALA A 204 0.18 -10.92 11.01
CA ALA A 204 -0.76 -11.74 10.28
C ALA A 204 -0.45 -11.69 8.78
N GLU A 205 -0.42 -12.87 8.15
CA GLU A 205 -0.43 -13.01 6.70
C GLU A 205 -1.72 -13.71 6.29
N ILE A 206 -2.45 -13.14 5.33
CA ILE A 206 -3.72 -13.67 4.84
C ILE A 206 -3.57 -13.93 3.34
N ALA A 207 -3.88 -15.14 2.91
CA ALA A 207 -3.79 -15.54 1.52
C ALA A 207 -4.86 -16.57 1.16
N ALA A 208 -5.01 -16.85 -0.13
CA ALA A 208 -5.77 -18.00 -0.59
C ALA A 208 -5.00 -19.28 -0.22
N ASP A 209 -5.68 -20.28 0.33
CA ASP A 209 -5.03 -21.51 0.81
C ASP A 209 -4.65 -22.42 -0.38
N PRO A 210 -3.34 -22.60 -0.69
CA PRO A 210 -2.95 -23.46 -1.80
C PRO A 210 -3.37 -24.92 -1.60
N ASP A 211 -3.59 -25.36 -0.37
CA ASP A 211 -4.00 -26.74 -0.08
C ASP A 211 -5.52 -26.94 -0.30
N ALA A 212 -6.27 -25.86 -0.52
CA ALA A 212 -7.71 -25.88 -0.72
C ALA A 212 -8.11 -25.92 -2.21
N LEU A 213 -7.33 -26.63 -3.03
CA LEU A 213 -7.56 -26.78 -4.47
C LEU A 213 -8.37 -28.04 -4.83
N HIS A 214 -8.33 -29.07 -3.99
CA HIS A 214 -8.93 -30.38 -4.27
C HIS A 214 -9.74 -30.90 -3.08
N ALA A 215 -10.98 -31.37 -3.33
CA ALA A 215 -11.88 -31.89 -2.31
C ALA A 215 -11.26 -33.00 -1.42
N ASP A 216 -10.39 -33.82 -2.00
CA ASP A 216 -9.71 -34.92 -1.32
C ASP A 216 -8.73 -34.44 -0.22
N ALA A 217 -8.22 -33.20 -0.32
CA ALA A 217 -7.36 -32.60 0.71
C ALA A 217 -8.10 -32.32 2.04
N ARG A 218 -9.43 -32.33 2.04
CA ARG A 218 -10.23 -32.27 3.28
C ARG A 218 -10.16 -33.58 4.07
N ALA A 219 -9.98 -34.72 3.39
CA ALA A 219 -9.90 -36.06 3.98
C ALA A 219 -8.48 -36.43 4.45
N SER A 220 -7.43 -35.89 3.82
CA SER A 220 -6.03 -36.18 4.16
C SER A 220 -5.50 -35.48 5.41
N ARG A 221 -6.36 -34.83 6.21
CA ARG A 221 -5.98 -34.08 7.42
C ARG A 221 -5.54 -34.96 8.61
N GLY A 222 -5.14 -36.22 8.35
CA GLY A 222 -4.68 -37.20 9.32
C GLY A 222 -3.50 -38.09 8.90
N GLY A 223 -2.84 -37.90 7.75
CA GLY A 223 -1.76 -38.80 7.34
C GLY A 223 -0.94 -38.34 6.15
N LEU A 224 0.36 -38.66 6.20
CA LEU A 224 1.40 -38.35 5.22
C LEU A 224 0.98 -38.67 3.78
N ASP A 225 1.18 -37.70 2.87
CA ASP A 225 1.01 -37.87 1.42
C ASP A 225 2.24 -38.59 0.83
N PRO A 226 2.09 -39.77 0.19
CA PRO A 226 3.20 -40.58 -0.28
C PRO A 226 3.78 -40.19 -1.65
N PHE A 227 3.34 -39.08 -2.27
CA PHE A 227 3.77 -38.73 -3.64
C PHE A 227 4.59 -37.44 -3.78
N THR A 228 5.05 -36.83 -2.69
CA THR A 228 5.88 -35.61 -2.72
C THR A 228 7.22 -35.73 -3.45
N ASP A 229 7.68 -36.96 -3.77
CA ASP A 229 9.01 -37.22 -4.33
C ASP A 229 9.01 -37.77 -5.77
N THR A 230 7.94 -37.60 -6.56
CA THR A 230 7.96 -38.05 -7.97
C THR A 230 8.13 -36.90 -8.97
N GLU A 231 9.09 -37.07 -9.87
CA GLU A 231 9.54 -36.12 -10.91
C GLU A 231 8.47 -35.73 -11.96
N LEU A 232 7.22 -36.19 -11.81
CA LEU A 232 6.10 -35.85 -12.69
C LEU A 232 5.52 -34.44 -12.46
N GLY A 233 6.01 -33.70 -11.45
CA GLY A 233 5.62 -32.31 -11.18
C GLY A 233 6.28 -31.25 -12.08
N ALA A 234 7.32 -31.60 -12.83
CA ALA A 234 8.20 -30.63 -13.48
C ALA A 234 7.80 -30.21 -14.91
N SER A 235 6.74 -30.76 -15.51
CA SER A 235 6.46 -30.54 -16.95
C SER A 235 5.10 -29.92 -17.22
N ARG A 236 4.95 -28.61 -16.96
CA ARG A 236 3.94 -27.74 -17.61
C ARG A 236 4.45 -26.31 -17.77
N ILE A 237 5.42 -26.13 -18.67
CA ILE A 237 5.78 -24.81 -19.24
C ILE A 237 4.89 -24.60 -20.48
N GLY A 238 4.04 -23.57 -20.45
CA GLY A 238 3.29 -23.09 -21.62
C GLY A 238 1.78 -23.09 -21.43
N ALA A 239 1.18 -21.89 -21.48
CA ALA A 239 -0.23 -21.54 -21.26
C ALA A 239 -0.70 -21.58 -19.78
N ARG A 240 -0.81 -20.39 -19.17
CA ARG A 240 -1.53 -20.17 -17.90
C ARG A 240 -3.03 -20.49 -18.08
N ARG A 241 -3.39 -21.77 -18.10
CA ARG A 241 -4.73 -22.18 -17.71
C ARG A 241 -4.87 -21.79 -16.24
N LYS A 242 -5.83 -20.92 -15.91
CA LYS A 242 -6.26 -20.71 -14.52
C LYS A 242 -6.61 -22.09 -13.97
N GLY A 243 -5.71 -22.68 -13.17
CA GLY A 243 -6.04 -23.85 -12.38
C GLY A 243 -7.24 -23.55 -11.47
N PRO A 244 -7.81 -24.57 -10.81
CA PRO A 244 -8.84 -24.33 -9.81
C PRO A 244 -8.37 -23.23 -8.85
N LYS A 245 -9.28 -22.31 -8.49
CA LYS A 245 -8.96 -21.30 -7.48
C LYS A 245 -9.12 -21.95 -6.11
N PRO A 246 -8.35 -21.54 -5.09
CA PRO A 246 -8.55 -22.01 -3.73
C PRO A 246 -9.97 -21.78 -3.20
N ARG A 247 -10.46 -22.75 -2.43
CA ARG A 247 -11.77 -22.67 -1.75
C ARG A 247 -11.69 -22.18 -0.30
N SER A 248 -10.49 -21.90 0.22
CA SER A 248 -10.28 -21.46 1.60
C SER A 248 -9.27 -20.32 1.69
N LEU A 249 -9.31 -19.61 2.81
CA LEU A 249 -8.28 -18.69 3.24
C LEU A 249 -7.28 -19.42 4.14
N VAL A 250 -6.00 -19.07 4.02
CA VAL A 250 -4.99 -19.39 5.04
C VAL A 250 -4.60 -18.10 5.75
N ILE A 251 -4.63 -18.16 7.09
CA ILE A 251 -4.29 -17.05 7.97
C ILE A 251 -3.11 -17.50 8.83
N ARG A 252 -1.91 -17.00 8.55
CA ARG A 252 -0.70 -17.30 9.33
C ARG A 252 -0.52 -16.21 10.37
N LEU A 253 -0.48 -16.61 11.65
CA LEU A 253 -0.48 -15.69 12.77
C LEU A 253 0.75 -15.88 13.65
N GLU A 254 1.39 -14.79 14.03
CA GLU A 254 2.44 -14.75 15.04
C GLU A 254 1.93 -13.99 16.26
N PHE A 255 2.14 -14.55 17.45
CA PHE A 255 1.69 -13.98 18.72
C PHE A 255 2.84 -13.74 19.69
N GLN A 256 2.61 -12.81 20.62
CA GLN A 256 3.43 -12.66 21.81
C GLN A 256 2.77 -13.40 22.98
N GLY A 257 3.45 -14.42 23.50
CA GLY A 257 2.96 -15.26 24.61
C GLY A 257 2.65 -16.69 24.19
N GLN A 258 2.06 -17.47 25.11
CA GLN A 258 1.60 -18.83 24.82
C GLN A 258 0.17 -18.80 24.28
N ALA A 259 -0.03 -19.41 23.12
CA ALA A 259 -1.35 -19.70 22.58
C ALA A 259 -1.83 -21.06 23.09
N ASP A 260 -3.08 -21.12 23.56
CA ASP A 260 -3.72 -22.41 23.81
C ASP A 260 -3.97 -23.16 22.49
N ALA A 261 -4.13 -24.49 22.56
CA ALA A 261 -4.30 -25.34 21.38
C ALA A 261 -5.60 -25.07 20.59
N THR A 262 -6.59 -24.43 21.21
CA THR A 262 -7.90 -24.14 20.61
C THR A 262 -7.99 -22.75 19.99
N LEU A 263 -7.04 -21.86 20.29
CA LEU A 263 -6.99 -20.49 19.80
C LEU A 263 -7.09 -20.41 18.26
N PRO A 264 -6.38 -21.24 17.47
CA PRO A 264 -6.49 -21.19 16.00
C PRO A 264 -7.91 -21.44 15.51
N VAL A 265 -8.62 -22.38 16.14
CA VAL A 265 -10.01 -22.72 15.80
C VAL A 265 -10.95 -21.59 16.20
N ARG A 266 -10.77 -21.00 17.40
CA ARG A 266 -11.59 -19.84 17.83
C ARG A 266 -11.40 -18.64 16.90
N ILE A 267 -10.16 -18.31 16.54
CA ILE A 267 -9.88 -17.22 15.60
C ILE A 267 -10.49 -17.51 14.24
N SER A 268 -10.31 -18.73 13.72
CA SER A 268 -10.92 -19.16 12.45
C SER A 268 -12.43 -18.91 12.45
N ASN A 269 -13.14 -19.37 13.48
CA ASN A 269 -14.59 -19.22 13.61
C ASN A 269 -15.03 -17.76 13.70
N ARG A 270 -14.30 -16.92 14.46
CA ARG A 270 -14.61 -15.49 14.59
C ARG A 270 -14.38 -14.74 13.28
N VAL A 271 -13.31 -15.06 12.55
CA VAL A 271 -13.04 -14.51 11.22
C VAL A 271 -14.10 -14.95 10.21
N ASP A 272 -14.44 -16.24 10.15
CA ASP A 272 -15.50 -16.76 9.25
C ASP A 272 -16.83 -16.07 9.54
N ALA A 273 -17.22 -15.95 10.81
CA ALA A 273 -18.45 -15.27 11.21
C ALA A 273 -18.47 -13.78 10.80
N ASP A 274 -17.35 -13.07 10.92
CA ASP A 274 -17.27 -11.66 10.51
C ASP A 274 -17.31 -11.49 8.99
N LEU A 275 -16.61 -12.36 8.24
CA LEU A 275 -16.61 -12.34 6.78
C LEU A 275 -18.00 -12.64 6.20
N ARG A 276 -18.74 -13.59 6.79
CA ARG A 276 -20.13 -13.87 6.40
C ARG A 276 -21.03 -12.64 6.56
N ARG A 277 -20.87 -11.88 7.65
CA ARG A 277 -21.62 -10.62 7.85
C ARG A 277 -21.26 -9.54 6.84
N ARG A 278 -19.99 -9.48 6.41
CA ARG A 278 -19.48 -8.43 5.50
C ARG A 278 -19.75 -8.71 4.02
N SER A 279 -19.83 -9.98 3.63
CA SER A 279 -19.93 -10.38 2.23
C SER A 279 -21.03 -11.41 2.02
N ALA A 280 -22.17 -10.96 1.47
CA ALA A 280 -23.28 -11.84 1.12
C ALA A 280 -22.87 -12.94 0.12
N ALA A 281 -21.94 -12.64 -0.79
CA ALA A 281 -21.39 -13.63 -1.72
C ALA A 281 -20.57 -14.70 -0.98
N TYR A 282 -19.74 -14.30 -0.01
CA TYR A 282 -18.99 -15.24 0.82
C TYR A 282 -19.92 -16.12 1.67
N GLU A 283 -20.93 -15.51 2.30
CA GLU A 283 -21.95 -16.23 3.07
C GLU A 283 -22.69 -17.27 2.21
N TRP A 284 -23.16 -16.86 1.03
CA TRP A 284 -23.86 -17.74 0.10
C TRP A 284 -23.03 -18.96 -0.30
N LEU A 285 -21.74 -18.76 -0.62
CA LEU A 285 -20.82 -19.85 -0.97
C LEU A 285 -20.46 -20.73 0.23
N ARG A 286 -20.30 -20.15 1.43
CA ARG A 286 -20.06 -20.91 2.68
C ARG A 286 -21.26 -21.78 3.05
N ALA A 287 -22.49 -21.28 2.86
CA ALA A 287 -23.72 -22.01 3.15
C ALA A 287 -23.97 -23.21 2.21
N ARG A 288 -23.33 -23.22 1.04
CA ARG A 288 -23.39 -24.30 0.04
C ARG A 288 -22.20 -25.24 0.09
N ASP A 289 -21.31 -25.08 1.07
CA ASP A 289 -20.04 -25.81 1.16
C ASP A 289 -19.12 -25.66 -0.08
N GLU A 290 -19.34 -24.61 -0.88
CA GLU A 290 -18.49 -24.28 -2.04
C GLU A 290 -17.18 -23.61 -1.60
N LEU A 291 -17.22 -22.88 -0.48
CA LEU A 291 -16.05 -22.39 0.25
C LEU A 291 -15.87 -23.16 1.56
N TRP A 292 -14.62 -23.35 1.97
CA TRP A 292 -14.26 -23.97 3.24
C TRP A 292 -13.95 -22.92 4.31
N GLU A 293 -13.95 -23.37 5.57
CA GLU A 293 -13.54 -22.56 6.72
C GLU A 293 -12.10 -22.05 6.56
N PRO A 294 -11.81 -20.81 7.01
CA PRO A 294 -10.45 -20.29 7.04
C PRO A 294 -9.52 -21.18 7.87
N ARG A 295 -8.35 -21.54 7.33
CA ARG A 295 -7.32 -22.27 8.07
C ARG A 295 -6.41 -21.31 8.80
N VAL A 296 -6.32 -21.42 10.12
CA VAL A 296 -5.39 -20.63 10.93
C VAL A 296 -4.14 -21.44 11.26
N ILE A 297 -2.97 -20.89 10.96
CA ILE A 297 -1.66 -21.50 11.22
C ILE A 297 -0.88 -20.60 12.18
N VAL A 298 -0.42 -21.14 13.30
CA VAL A 298 0.44 -20.39 14.24
C VAL A 298 1.88 -20.49 13.78
N ALA A 299 2.45 -19.35 13.40
CA ALA A 299 3.84 -19.23 13.01
C ALA A 299 4.76 -19.17 14.24
N ARG A 300 6.01 -19.62 14.07
CA ARG A 300 7.02 -19.50 15.13
C ARG A 300 7.35 -18.02 15.39
N SER A 301 7.62 -17.69 16.65
CA SER A 301 8.10 -16.36 17.04
C SER A 301 9.37 -15.97 16.26
N GLY A 302 9.42 -14.74 15.77
CA GLY A 302 10.51 -14.19 14.95
C GLY A 302 10.41 -14.49 13.45
N SER A 303 9.42 -15.26 13.00
CA SER A 303 9.25 -15.62 11.58
C SER A 303 8.94 -14.41 10.70
N SER A 304 8.10 -13.47 11.15
CA SER A 304 7.80 -12.25 10.40
C SER A 304 9.02 -11.35 10.20
N ARG A 305 9.85 -11.21 11.25
CA ARG A 305 11.11 -10.46 11.19
C ARG A 305 12.05 -11.09 10.17
N LEU A 306 12.23 -12.41 10.20
CA LEU A 306 13.06 -13.13 9.22
C LEU A 306 12.54 -12.96 7.79
N HIS A 307 11.23 -13.03 7.57
CA HIS A 307 10.63 -12.80 6.25
C HIS A 307 10.82 -11.35 5.77
N ARG A 308 10.64 -10.37 6.66
CA ARG A 308 10.89 -8.95 6.37
C ARG A 308 12.35 -8.71 6.00
N ASP A 309 13.28 -9.23 6.78
CA ASP A 309 14.71 -9.07 6.55
C ASP A 309 15.13 -9.72 5.22
N ARG A 310 14.57 -10.90 4.87
CA ARG A 310 14.79 -11.51 3.55
C ARG A 310 14.24 -10.65 2.42
N ARG A 311 13.02 -10.11 2.54
CA ARG A 311 12.44 -9.21 1.53
C ARG A 311 13.26 -7.93 1.37
N LEU A 312 13.71 -7.33 2.46
CA LEU A 312 14.58 -6.16 2.43
C LEU A 312 15.88 -6.47 1.68
N ARG A 313 16.52 -7.61 1.99
CA ARG A 313 17.73 -8.06 1.27
C ARG A 313 17.47 -8.33 -0.21
N ALA A 314 16.31 -8.89 -0.58
CA ALA A 314 15.94 -9.09 -1.98
C ALA A 314 15.73 -7.77 -2.73
N LEU A 315 15.18 -6.76 -2.06
CA LEU A 315 15.08 -5.39 -2.59
C LEU A 315 16.44 -4.67 -2.63
N SER A 316 17.43 -5.12 -1.85
CA SER A 316 18.83 -4.68 -1.94
C SER A 316 19.62 -5.35 -3.07
N GLY A 317 18.98 -6.13 -3.95
CA GLY A 317 19.55 -6.52 -5.24
C GLY A 317 19.83 -5.30 -6.13
N PRO A 318 20.42 -5.46 -7.32
CA PRO A 318 20.72 -4.33 -8.20
C PRO A 318 19.41 -3.63 -8.57
N VAL A 319 19.14 -2.52 -7.89
CA VAL A 319 18.04 -1.61 -8.20
C VAL A 319 18.39 -0.98 -9.53
N ASP A 320 17.49 -1.04 -10.51
CA ASP A 320 17.62 -0.25 -11.74
C ASP A 320 17.99 1.18 -11.34
N SER A 321 19.02 1.70 -12.00
CA SER A 321 19.69 2.94 -11.57
C SER A 321 18.65 4.01 -11.23
N PRO A 322 18.79 4.72 -10.09
CA PRO A 322 17.84 5.77 -9.73
C PRO A 322 17.66 6.70 -10.91
N VAL A 323 16.41 6.97 -11.30
CA VAL A 323 16.11 7.85 -12.43
C VAL A 323 16.48 9.27 -12.04
N VAL A 324 17.73 9.62 -12.28
CA VAL A 324 18.26 10.96 -12.11
C VAL A 324 17.81 11.77 -13.34
N ARG A 325 16.87 12.70 -13.13
CA ARG A 325 16.49 13.64 -14.17
C ARG A 325 17.32 14.90 -14.00
N VAL A 326 18.23 15.13 -14.94
CA VAL A 326 18.85 16.44 -15.16
C VAL A 326 17.91 17.16 -16.11
N GLY A 327 17.18 18.15 -15.60
CA GLY A 327 16.24 18.95 -16.40
C GLY A 327 16.96 19.79 -17.42
#